data_AF-A0AAV5D7T6-F1
#
_entry.id   AF-A0AAV5D7T6-F1
#
_cell.length_a   1.000
_cell.length_b   1.000
_cell.length_c   1.000
_cell.angle_alpha   90.00
_cell.angle_beta   90.00
_cell.angle_gamma   90.00
#
_symmetry.space_group_name_H-M   'P 1'
#
loop_
_entity.id
_entity.type
_entity.pdbx_description
1 polymer ?
#
loop_
_entity_poly.entity_id
_entity_poly.type
_entity_poly.pdbx_seq_one_letter_code
_entity_poly.pdbx_strand_id
1 'polypeptide(L)' 'METKFCYFNNYNVNQPRHFCRSCKRYWTAGGTMRNVPIGAGRRRNKHPSHHRHAMP' A
#
# COMPACT_ATOMS: atom_id res chain seq x y z
N MET A 1 15.15 6.00 8.90
CA MET A 1 14.10 5.26 8.17
C MET A 1 13.88 3.93 8.89
N GLU A 2 12.80 3.79 9.66
CA GLU A 2 12.48 2.50 10.29
C GLU A 2 11.65 1.64 9.33
N THR A 3 12.35 0.79 8.60
CA THR A 3 11.75 -0.13 7.63
C THR A 3 12.00 -1.56 8.04
N LYS A 4 10.95 -2.37 8.18
CA LYS A 4 11.04 -3.79 8.54
C LYS A 4 10.72 -4.64 7.32
N PHE A 5 11.48 -5.72 7.10
CA PHE A 5 11.09 -6.75 6.13
C PHE A 5 9.73 -7.36 6.50
N CYS A 6 8.86 -7.57 5.50
CA CYS A 6 7.56 -8.19 5.69
C CYS A 6 7.48 -9.56 5.01
N TYR A 7 7.56 -9.60 3.67
CA TYR A 7 7.45 -10.83 2.88
C TYR A 7 7.98 -10.62 1.45
N PHE A 8 8.30 -11.71 0.76
CA PHE A 8 8.64 -11.69 -0.67
C PHE A 8 7.39 -11.60 -1.55
N ASN A 9 7.50 -10.94 -2.70
CA ASN A 9 6.39 -10.84 -3.63
C ASN A 9 6.17 -12.17 -4.39
N ASN A 10 4.93 -12.65 -4.49
CA ASN A 10 4.59 -13.88 -5.21
C ASN A 10 4.88 -13.81 -6.72
N TYR A 11 4.81 -12.61 -7.30
CA TYR A 11 5.08 -12.42 -8.73
C TYR A 11 6.58 -12.32 -9.06
N ASN A 12 7.42 -11.99 -8.08
CA ASN A 12 8.86 -11.87 -8.25
C ASN A 12 9.56 -11.91 -6.88
N VAL A 13 10.16 -13.06 -6.56
CA VAL A 13 10.85 -13.29 -5.28
C VAL A 13 12.03 -12.34 -5.05
N ASN A 14 12.61 -11.78 -6.11
CA ASN A 14 13.71 -10.80 -6.03
C ASN A 14 13.21 -9.39 -5.67
N GLN A 15 11.90 -9.18 -5.48
CA GLN A 15 11.32 -7.92 -5.01
C GLN A 15 10.72 -8.04 -3.59
N PRO A 16 11.56 -8.05 -2.54
CA PRO A 16 11.09 -8.14 -1.17
C PRO A 16 10.31 -6.89 -0.75
N ARG A 17 9.14 -7.09 -0.12
CA ARG A 17 8.32 -6.02 0.44
C ARG A 17 8.72 -5.73 1.88
N HIS A 18 8.92 -4.46 2.15
CA HIS A 18 9.29 -3.93 3.45
C HIS A 18 8.22 -2.93 3.90
N PHE A 19 7.90 -2.91 5.19
CA PHE A 19 6.98 -1.96 5.78
C PHE A 19 7.76 -0.83 6.47
N CYS A 20 7.47 0.40 6.09
CA CYS A 20 8.00 1.62 6.70
C CYS A 20 7.08 2.07 7.82
N ARG A 21 7.59 2.13 9.06
CA ARG A 21 6.81 2.54 10.24
C ARG A 21 6.50 4.02 10.25
N SER A 22 7.43 4.87 9.80
CA SER A 22 7.23 6.32 9.74
C SER A 22 6.16 6.71 8.72
N CYS A 23 6.12 6.04 7.56
CA CYS A 23 5.17 6.33 6.49
C CYS A 23 3.93 5.43 6.50
N LYS A 24 3.90 4.41 7.37
CA LYS A 24 2.90 3.33 7.42
C LYS A 24 2.61 2.73 6.04
N ARG A 25 3.67 2.43 5.27
CA ARG A 25 3.58 1.97 3.87
C ARG A 25 4.51 0.83 3.54
N TYR A 26 4.09 0.03 2.56
CA TYR A 26 4.95 -0.95 1.92
C TYR A 26 5.83 -0.29 0.85
N TRP A 27 7.10 -0.65 0.84
CA TRP A 27 8.09 -0.29 -0.17
C TRP A 27 8.89 -1.54 -0.57
N THR A 28 9.63 -1.48 -1.68
CA THR A 28 10.45 -2.61 -2.17
C THR A 28 11.93 -2.23 -2.08
N ALA A 29 12.76 -3.10 -1.49
CA ALA A 29 14.19 -2.86 -1.39
C ALA A 29 14.85 -3.01 -2.77
N GLY A 30 15.64 -2.01 -3.18
CA GLY A 30 16.21 -1.94 -4.53
C GLY A 30 15.24 -1.44 -5.62
N GLY A 31 13.97 -1.20 -5.28
CA GLY A 31 13.03 -0.53 -6.19
C GLY A 31 13.22 0.99 -6.18
N THR A 32 13.03 1.65 -7.32
CA THR A 32 13.01 3.11 -7.36
C THR A 32 11.93 3.62 -6.41
N MET A 33 12.31 4.50 -5.48
CA MET A 33 11.36 5.18 -4.62
C MET A 33 10.45 6.02 -5.51
N ARG A 34 9.26 5.49 -5.83
CA ARG A 34 8.24 6.27 -6.53
C ARG A 34 7.95 7.47 -5.62
N ASN A 35 7.89 8.67 -6.20
CA ASN A 35 7.65 9.90 -5.46
C ASN A 35 6.17 9.96 -5.04
N VAL A 36 5.78 9.04 -4.14
CA VAL A 36 4.39 8.87 -3.72
C VAL A 36 4.20 9.74 -2.49
N PRO A 37 3.43 10.84 -2.56
CA PRO A 37 3.26 11.77 -1.45
C PRO A 37 2.89 11.06 -0.16
N ILE A 38 3.42 11.50 0.98
CA ILE A 38 3.00 11.00 2.30
C ILE A 38 1.46 11.21 2.40
N GLY A 39 0.70 10.15 2.70
CA GLY A 39 -0.78 10.12 2.59
C GLY A 39 -1.41 9.31 1.42
N ALA A 40 -0.92 9.40 0.17
CA ALA A 40 -1.45 8.70 -1.03
C ALA A 40 -1.56 7.14 -1.01
N GLY A 41 -0.92 6.42 -0.08
CA GLY A 41 -1.05 4.95 0.07
C GLY A 41 -2.22 4.52 0.94
N ARG A 42 -2.82 5.45 1.70
CA ARG A 42 -4.07 5.21 2.41
C ARG A 42 -5.19 5.57 1.45
N ARG A 43 -5.69 4.58 0.71
CA ARG A 43 -7.03 4.70 0.13
C ARG A 43 -7.96 4.93 1.32
N ARG A 44 -8.34 6.17 1.58
CA ARG A 44 -9.55 6.43 2.39
C ARG A 44 -10.63 5.72 1.58
N ASN A 45 -11.19 4.63 2.10
CA ASN A 45 -12.48 4.17 1.62
C ASN A 45 -13.40 5.38 1.77
N LYS A 46 -13.66 6.10 0.68
CA LYS A 46 -14.96 6.73 0.51
C LYS A 46 -15.90 5.54 0.52
N HIS A 47 -16.42 5.21 1.70
CA HIS A 47 -17.62 4.40 1.77
C HIS A 47 -18.60 5.08 0.80
N PRO A 48 -19.03 4.45 -0.30
CA PRO A 48 -20.23 4.92 -0.95
C PRO A 48 -21.30 4.74 0.11
N SER A 49 -21.73 5.84 0.71
CA SER A 49 -22.96 5.91 1.46
C SER A 49 -24.03 5.13 0.69
N HIS A 50 -24.50 4.04 1.28
CA HIS A 50 -25.87 3.56 1.18
C HIS A 50 -26.63 4.04 -0.05
N HIS A 51 -26.56 3.31 -1.17
CA HIS A 51 -27.71 3.22 -2.05
C HIS A 51 -27.96 1.73 -2.31
N ARG A 52 -28.89 1.22 -1.50
CA ARG A 52 -29.58 -0.04 -1.70
C ARG A 52 -29.97 -0.12 -3.18
N HIS A 53 -29.59 -1.20 -3.84
CA HIS A 53 -30.25 -1.63 -5.06
C HIS A 53 -31.70 -1.99 -4.70
N ALA A 54 -32.60 -1.00 -4.75
CA ALA A 54 -34.00 -1.25 -5.00
C ALA A 54 -34.13 -1.28 -6.52
N MET A 55 -34.19 -2.49 -7.07
CA MET A 55 -34.56 -2.69 -8.47
C MET A 55 -36.09 -2.49 -8.60
N PRO A 56 -36.56 -1.84 -9.67
CA PRO A 56 -37.98 -1.77 -9.99
C PRO A 56 -38.55 -3.13 -10.40
#